data_AF-A0A0A1V4L4-F1
#
_entry.id   AF-A0A0A1V4L4-F1
#
_cell.length_a   1.000
_cell.length_b   1.000
_cell.length_c   1.000
_cell.angle_alpha   90.00
_cell.angle_beta   90.00
_cell.angle_gamma   90.00
#
_symmetry.space_group_name_H-M   'P 1'
#
loop_
_entity.id
_entity.type
_entity.pdbx_description
1 polymer ?
#
loop_
_entity_poly.entity_id
_entity_poly.type
_entity_poly.pdbx_seq_one_letter_code
_entity_poly.pdbx_strand_id
1 'polypeptide(L)'
;MAARDNYILSRDLDASLRLDCQHLLARMYTGYTLHPQIPVVPSMKIAEIGTGTGIWLLDLASQLPSTVVLDGFDISDGQFPHESNLPSNVKLSIMDSFDQVPPELVGKYDVVHLRFWVCIVRGNNVEKLINHAKALLKPGGWIQWEEANLGRILTSGDEAKKFLQAAKLVLKSLKFDFG
;
A
#
# COMPACT_ATOMS: atom_id res chain seq x y z
N MET A 1 -2.02 -22.67 -9.00
CA MET A 1 -2.37 -21.76 -10.10
C MET A 1 -3.04 -20.55 -9.48
N ALA A 2 -2.39 -19.39 -9.47
CA ALA A 2 -3.03 -18.16 -9.02
C ALA A 2 -4.29 -17.93 -9.86
N ALA A 3 -5.43 -17.71 -9.19
CA ALA A 3 -6.64 -17.26 -9.86
C ALA A 3 -6.29 -16.00 -10.67
N ARG A 4 -6.83 -15.88 -11.89
CA ARG A 4 -6.68 -14.64 -12.68
C ARG A 4 -7.33 -13.51 -11.89
N ASP A 5 -6.52 -12.72 -11.20
CA ASP A 5 -6.96 -11.47 -10.60
C ASP A 5 -7.11 -10.38 -11.68
N ASN A 6 -7.89 -9.35 -11.39
CA ASN A 6 -8.13 -8.23 -12.30
C ASN A 6 -7.04 -7.14 -12.15
N TYR A 7 -5.82 -7.51 -11.74
CA TYR A 7 -4.74 -6.56 -11.54
C TYR A 7 -4.21 -6.04 -12.88
N ILE A 8 -4.05 -4.73 -12.98
CA ILE A 8 -3.84 -4.04 -14.26
C ILE A 8 -2.39 -3.66 -14.53
N LEU A 9 -1.55 -3.68 -13.50
CA LEU A 9 -0.13 -3.42 -13.63
C LEU A 9 0.61 -4.75 -13.83
N SER A 10 1.76 -4.72 -14.51
CA SER A 10 2.61 -5.89 -14.59
C SER A 10 3.18 -6.26 -13.21
N ARG A 11 3.65 -7.50 -13.10
CA ARG A 11 4.38 -8.04 -11.94
C ARG A 11 5.78 -8.53 -12.35
N ASP A 12 6.33 -7.93 -13.39
CA ASP A 12 7.69 -8.19 -13.85
C ASP A 12 8.71 -7.45 -12.99
N LEU A 13 10.00 -7.65 -13.30
CA LEU A 13 11.10 -7.01 -12.58
C LEU A 13 10.97 -5.49 -12.58
N ASP A 14 10.56 -4.89 -13.71
CA ASP A 14 10.38 -3.43 -13.82
C ASP A 14 9.28 -2.92 -12.90
N ALA A 15 8.18 -3.67 -12.76
CA ALA A 15 7.13 -3.35 -11.80
C ALA A 15 7.59 -3.46 -10.35
N SER A 16 8.42 -4.45 -10.01
CA SER A 16 9.01 -4.57 -8.67
C SER A 16 9.98 -3.42 -8.38
N LEU A 17 10.87 -3.08 -9.33
CA LEU A 17 11.76 -1.94 -9.22
C LEU A 17 11.00 -0.61 -9.06
N ARG A 18 9.88 -0.44 -9.76
CA ARG A 18 9.00 0.71 -9.58
C ARG A 18 8.51 0.82 -8.13
N LEU A 19 8.05 -0.28 -7.52
CA LEU A 19 7.55 -0.28 -6.13
C LEU A 19 8.65 0.11 -5.14
N ASP A 20 9.86 -0.40 -5.33
CA ASP A 20 11.00 -0.09 -4.47
C ASP A 20 11.46 1.37 -4.62
N CYS A 21 11.51 1.88 -5.85
CA CYS A 21 11.76 3.31 -6.12
C CYS A 21 10.69 4.22 -5.50
N GLN A 22 9.41 3.84 -5.62
CA GLN A 22 8.30 4.58 -5.00
C GLN A 22 8.43 4.62 -3.48
N HIS A 23 8.83 3.52 -2.85
CA HIS A 23 9.10 3.49 -1.42
C HIS A 23 10.22 4.46 -1.03
N LEU A 24 11.34 4.48 -1.77
CA LEU A 24 12.44 5.42 -1.53
C LEU A 24 11.97 6.88 -1.61
N LEU A 25 11.18 7.23 -2.62
CA LEU A 25 10.62 8.57 -2.79
C LEU A 25 9.67 8.93 -1.63
N ALA A 26 8.79 8.01 -1.22
CA ALA A 26 7.89 8.22 -0.09
C ALA A 26 8.67 8.46 1.21
N ARG A 27 9.73 7.69 1.46
CA ARG A 27 10.62 7.85 2.61
C ARG A 27 11.34 9.18 2.63
N MET A 28 11.87 9.61 1.47
CA MET A 28 12.51 10.93 1.34
C MET A 28 11.52 12.08 1.56
N TYR A 29 10.28 11.92 1.10
CA TYR A 29 9.25 12.96 1.24
C TYR A 29 8.74 13.09 2.68
N THR A 30 8.46 11.97 3.34
CA THR A 30 7.87 11.95 4.70
C THR A 30 8.92 12.07 5.80
N GLY A 31 10.13 11.54 5.58
CA GLY A 31 11.18 11.45 6.59
C GLY A 31 11.01 10.30 7.59
N TYR A 32 9.98 9.46 7.46
CA TYR A 32 9.71 8.34 8.37
C TYR A 32 9.12 7.12 7.62
N THR A 33 9.22 5.92 8.20
CA THR A 33 8.54 4.72 7.65
C THR A 33 7.22 4.50 8.38
N LEU A 34 7.28 4.50 9.71
CA LEU A 34 6.12 4.56 10.60
C LEU A 34 6.01 5.98 11.15
N HIS A 35 4.80 6.54 11.17
CA HIS A 35 4.58 7.90 11.64
C HIS A 35 5.06 8.07 13.10
N PRO A 36 5.87 9.08 13.44
CA PRO A 36 6.46 9.24 14.78
C PRO A 36 5.47 9.36 15.95
N GLN A 37 4.20 9.68 15.68
CA GLN A 37 3.14 9.73 16.69
C GLN A 37 2.57 8.36 17.05
N ILE A 38 2.84 7.33 16.26
CA ILE A 38 2.40 5.97 16.53
C ILE A 38 3.37 5.37 17.57
N PRO A 39 2.91 5.04 18.79
CA PRO A 39 3.79 4.51 19.82
C PRO A 39 4.20 3.07 19.48
N VAL A 40 5.51 2.81 19.48
CA VAL A 40 6.05 1.46 19.33
C VAL A 40 6.01 0.78 20.69
N VAL A 41 5.21 -0.29 20.80
CA VAL A 41 5.08 -1.10 22.01
C VAL A 41 5.56 -2.53 21.76
N PRO A 42 6.04 -3.25 22.79
CA PRO A 42 6.38 -4.66 22.65
C PRO A 42 5.20 -5.49 22.13
N SER A 43 5.47 -6.44 21.24
CA SER A 43 4.45 -7.35 20.68
C SER A 43 3.32 -6.68 19.91
N MET A 44 3.52 -5.43 19.49
CA MET A 44 2.67 -4.74 18.53
C MET A 44 2.57 -5.54 17.23
N LYS A 45 1.40 -5.49 16.59
CA LYS A 45 1.15 -6.14 15.30
C LYS A 45 0.83 -5.07 14.26
N ILE A 46 1.57 -5.07 13.17
CA ILE A 46 1.41 -4.12 12.06
C ILE A 46 1.09 -4.93 10.80
N ALA A 47 0.05 -4.52 10.08
CA ALA A 47 -0.27 -5.06 8.77
C ALA A 47 0.03 -4.04 7.67
N GLU A 48 0.53 -4.48 6.52
CA GLU A 48 0.48 -3.74 5.26
C GLU A 48 -0.44 -4.49 4.28
N ILE A 49 -1.43 -3.79 3.71
CA ILE A 49 -2.28 -4.32 2.64
C ILE A 49 -1.86 -3.75 1.29
N GLY A 50 -1.78 -4.62 0.28
CA GLY A 50 -1.17 -4.28 -1.02
C GLY A 50 0.35 -4.16 -0.93
N THR A 51 0.99 -5.10 -0.23
CA THR A 51 2.42 -5.02 0.14
C THR A 51 3.38 -5.12 -1.07
N GLY A 52 2.93 -5.69 -2.19
CA GLY A 52 3.75 -5.83 -3.40
C GLY A 52 5.06 -6.58 -3.14
N THR A 53 6.20 -5.88 -3.19
CA THR A 53 7.52 -6.44 -2.89
C THR A 53 7.80 -6.65 -1.39
N GLY A 54 6.92 -6.19 -0.50
CA GLY A 54 7.17 -6.20 0.94
C GLY A 54 8.15 -5.14 1.42
N ILE A 55 8.62 -4.26 0.52
CA ILE A 55 9.74 -3.34 0.80
C ILE A 55 9.48 -2.41 1.99
N TRP A 56 8.23 -1.98 2.21
CA TRP A 56 7.89 -1.13 3.35
C TRP A 56 8.04 -1.88 4.68
N LEU A 57 7.55 -3.13 4.74
CA LEU A 57 7.70 -3.98 5.93
C LEU A 57 9.17 -4.33 6.17
N LEU A 58 9.96 -4.57 5.12
CA LEU A 58 11.39 -4.85 5.24
C LEU A 58 12.17 -3.64 5.78
N ASP A 59 11.89 -2.44 5.27
CA ASP A 59 12.46 -1.20 5.81
C ASP A 59 12.03 -0.99 7.27
N LEU A 60 10.74 -1.20 7.57
CA LEU A 60 10.22 -1.05 8.93
C LEU A 60 10.83 -2.07 9.92
N ALA A 61 11.02 -3.32 9.50
CA ALA A 61 11.63 -4.37 10.31
C ALA A 61 13.05 -4.01 10.77
N SER A 62 13.79 -3.27 9.94
CA SER A 62 15.14 -2.79 10.30
C SER A 62 15.16 -1.72 11.40
N GLN A 63 14.02 -1.07 11.65
CA GLN A 63 13.88 0.07 12.57
C GLN A 63 13.14 -0.29 13.86
N LEU A 64 12.47 -1.45 13.90
CA LEU A 64 11.65 -1.88 15.03
C LEU A 64 12.29 -3.06 15.79
N PRO A 65 11.98 -3.25 17.08
CA PRO A 65 12.35 -4.47 17.79
C PRO A 65 11.77 -5.71 17.11
N SER A 66 12.52 -6.82 17.10
CA SER A 66 12.07 -8.11 16.55
C SER A 66 10.84 -8.71 17.26
N THR A 67 10.42 -8.13 18.38
CA THR A 67 9.17 -8.50 19.07
C THR A 67 7.92 -7.97 18.37
N VAL A 68 8.05 -6.99 17.48
CA VAL A 68 6.94 -6.47 16.66
C VAL A 68 6.67 -7.44 15.51
N VAL A 69 5.41 -7.84 15.35
CA VAL A 69 4.96 -8.71 14.27
C VAL A 69 4.54 -7.87 13.06
N LEU A 70 5.09 -8.19 11.90
CA LEU A 70 4.89 -7.48 10.64
C LEU A 70 4.26 -8.44 9.61
N ASP A 71 2.98 -8.24 9.30
CA ASP A 71 2.26 -9.06 8.33
C ASP A 71 1.98 -8.27 7.05
N GLY A 72 2.40 -8.78 5.89
CA GLY A 72 2.14 -8.21 4.58
C GLY A 72 1.13 -9.04 3.80
N PHE A 73 0.21 -8.34 3.16
CA PHE A 73 -0.86 -8.95 2.40
C PHE A 73 -0.91 -8.39 0.99
N ASP A 74 -0.99 -9.26 -0.01
CA ASP A 74 -1.21 -8.87 -1.40
C ASP A 74 -2.14 -9.87 -2.09
N ILE A 75 -2.80 -9.48 -3.16
CA ILE A 75 -3.67 -10.37 -3.94
C ILE A 75 -2.85 -11.46 -4.65
N SER A 76 -1.53 -11.29 -4.77
CA SER A 76 -0.61 -12.25 -5.39
C SER A 76 0.74 -12.28 -4.68
N ASP A 77 1.37 -13.45 -4.63
CA ASP A 77 2.74 -13.68 -4.18
C ASP A 77 3.80 -13.40 -5.25
N GLY A 78 3.41 -13.00 -6.46
CA GLY A 78 4.30 -12.92 -7.62
C GLY A 78 5.44 -11.90 -7.52
N GLN A 79 5.37 -10.99 -6.53
CA GLN A 79 6.43 -10.01 -6.26
C GLN A 79 7.06 -10.21 -4.88
N PHE A 80 6.65 -11.23 -4.11
CA PHE A 80 7.21 -11.49 -2.79
C PHE A 80 8.68 -11.91 -2.91
N PRO A 81 9.56 -11.43 -2.02
CA PRO A 81 10.87 -12.03 -1.85
C PRO A 81 10.72 -13.49 -1.37
N HIS A 82 11.75 -14.28 -1.62
CA HIS A 82 11.81 -15.64 -1.10
C HIS A 82 11.76 -15.65 0.43
N GLU A 83 11.03 -16.60 1.04
CA GLU A 83 10.80 -16.68 2.49
C GLU A 83 12.10 -16.72 3.30
N SER A 84 13.15 -17.36 2.77
CA SER A 84 14.47 -17.40 3.42
C SER A 84 15.14 -16.03 3.57
N ASN A 85 14.68 -15.02 2.84
CA ASN A 85 15.22 -13.67 2.87
C ASN A 85 14.41 -12.76 3.80
N LEU A 86 13.32 -13.25 4.38
CA LEU A 86 12.49 -12.49 5.31
C LEU A 86 13.08 -12.52 6.73
N PRO A 87 13.08 -11.38 7.44
CA PRO A 87 13.28 -11.37 8.88
C PRO A 87 12.26 -12.28 9.59
N SER A 88 12.65 -12.87 10.73
CA SER A 88 11.79 -13.82 11.46
C SER A 88 10.48 -13.23 11.97
N ASN A 89 10.38 -11.90 12.03
CA ASN A 89 9.18 -11.17 12.46
C ASN A 89 8.35 -10.61 11.30
N VAL A 90 8.72 -10.91 10.04
CA VAL A 90 7.99 -10.52 8.83
C VAL A 90 7.35 -11.75 8.19
N LYS A 91 6.06 -11.67 7.88
CA LYS A 91 5.35 -12.71 7.13
C LYS A 91 4.57 -12.09 5.98
N LEU A 92 4.68 -12.66 4.78
CA LEU A 92 3.90 -12.25 3.61
C LEU A 92 2.86 -13.33 3.28
N SER A 93 1.65 -12.94 2.89
CA SER A 93 0.55 -13.87 2.62
C SER A 93 -0.41 -13.32 1.57
N ILE A 94 -1.08 -14.23 0.86
CA ILE A 94 -2.06 -13.84 -0.16
C ILE A 94 -3.39 -13.45 0.52
N MET A 95 -3.92 -12.26 0.23
CA MET A 95 -5.24 -11.81 0.65
C MET A 95 -5.77 -10.70 -0.27
N ASP A 96 -7.02 -10.82 -0.70
CA ASP A 96 -7.71 -9.78 -1.46
C ASP A 96 -8.34 -8.74 -0.52
N SER A 97 -7.86 -7.49 -0.60
CA SER A 97 -8.38 -6.37 0.21
C SER A 97 -9.78 -5.89 -0.19
N PHE A 98 -10.38 -6.44 -1.26
CA PHE A 98 -11.76 -6.21 -1.66
C PHE A 98 -12.72 -7.36 -1.30
N ASP A 99 -12.20 -8.42 -0.70
CA ASP A 99 -12.98 -9.53 -0.16
C ASP A 99 -13.13 -9.40 1.37
N GLN A 100 -13.85 -10.33 1.99
CA GLN A 100 -14.04 -10.39 3.42
C GLN A 100 -12.73 -10.69 4.15
N VAL A 101 -12.47 -9.95 5.25
CA VAL A 101 -11.34 -10.24 6.14
C VAL A 101 -11.52 -11.62 6.79
N PRO A 102 -10.51 -12.50 6.75
CA PRO A 102 -10.55 -13.78 7.46
C PRO A 102 -10.83 -13.59 8.96
N PRO A 103 -11.72 -14.40 9.58
CA PRO A 103 -12.14 -14.20 10.97
C PRO A 103 -10.99 -14.08 11.98
N GLU A 104 -9.90 -14.80 11.77
CA GLU A 104 -8.70 -14.80 12.61
C GLU A 104 -7.86 -13.51 12.52
N LEU A 105 -8.09 -12.68 11.50
CA LEU A 105 -7.42 -11.40 11.30
C LEU A 105 -8.26 -10.20 11.76
N VAL A 106 -9.55 -10.40 12.06
CA VAL A 106 -10.43 -9.34 12.54
C VAL A 106 -9.95 -8.83 13.89
N GLY A 107 -9.74 -7.52 14.01
CA GLY A 107 -9.33 -6.89 15.27
C GLY A 107 -7.92 -7.26 15.73
N LYS A 108 -7.03 -7.67 14.81
CA LYS A 108 -5.72 -8.23 15.14
C LYS A 108 -4.59 -7.20 15.20
N TYR A 109 -4.70 -6.11 14.45
CA TYR A 109 -3.57 -5.21 14.19
C TYR A 109 -3.68 -3.87 14.93
N ASP A 110 -2.56 -3.40 15.46
CA ASP A 110 -2.43 -2.09 16.11
C ASP A 110 -2.25 -0.98 15.06
N VAL A 111 -1.63 -1.29 13.92
CA VAL A 111 -1.51 -0.42 12.75
C VAL A 111 -1.86 -1.21 11.49
N VAL A 112 -2.64 -0.58 10.60
CA VAL A 112 -2.82 -1.02 9.22
C VAL A 112 -2.28 0.06 8.31
N HIS A 113 -1.27 -0.30 7.52
CA HIS A 113 -0.65 0.54 6.53
C HIS A 113 -1.19 0.22 5.13
N LEU A 114 -1.33 1.26 4.32
CA LEU A 114 -1.69 1.16 2.92
C LEU A 114 -1.15 2.37 2.14
N ARG A 115 -0.70 2.14 0.90
CA ARG A 115 -0.19 3.23 0.05
C ARG A 115 -0.49 3.05 -1.43
N PHE A 116 -0.57 4.16 -2.16
CA PHE A 116 -0.73 4.22 -3.62
C PHE A 116 -1.96 3.45 -4.16
N TRP A 117 -2.99 3.28 -3.35
CA TRP A 117 -4.26 2.67 -3.74
C TRP A 117 -5.07 3.54 -4.69
N VAL A 118 -4.73 4.83 -4.80
CA VAL A 118 -5.32 5.74 -5.79
C VAL A 118 -5.15 5.24 -7.24
N CYS A 119 -4.11 4.44 -7.51
CA CYS A 119 -3.84 3.83 -8.82
C CYS A 119 -4.58 2.50 -9.03
N ILE A 120 -5.29 1.98 -8.03
CA ILE A 120 -5.91 0.65 -8.05
C ILE A 120 -7.42 0.74 -7.90
N VAL A 121 -7.91 1.59 -6.99
CA VAL A 121 -9.34 1.74 -6.73
C VAL A 121 -10.01 2.41 -7.93
N ARG A 122 -10.94 1.69 -8.57
CA ARG A 122 -11.68 2.17 -9.74
C ARG A 122 -13.03 2.75 -9.35
N GLY A 123 -13.48 3.75 -10.11
CA GLY A 123 -14.82 4.33 -9.95
C GLY A 123 -15.04 5.01 -8.60
N ASN A 124 -13.95 5.44 -7.93
CA ASN A 124 -13.97 6.13 -6.65
C ASN A 124 -14.70 5.36 -5.52
N ASN A 125 -14.81 4.03 -5.63
CA ASN A 125 -15.43 3.20 -4.60
C ASN A 125 -14.36 2.62 -3.66
N VAL A 126 -13.99 3.45 -2.68
CA VAL A 126 -13.00 3.11 -1.62
C VAL A 126 -13.63 2.34 -0.45
N GLU A 127 -14.95 2.17 -0.42
CA GLU A 127 -15.67 1.70 0.77
C GLU A 127 -15.23 0.31 1.21
N LYS A 128 -15.08 -0.62 0.27
CA LYS A 128 -14.61 -1.99 0.56
C LYS A 128 -13.22 -1.99 1.17
N LEU A 129 -12.28 -1.23 0.58
CA LEU A 129 -10.91 -1.12 1.06
C LEU A 129 -10.88 -0.54 2.47
N ILE A 130 -11.63 0.54 2.71
CA ILE A 130 -11.73 1.19 4.03
C ILE A 130 -12.31 0.21 5.06
N ASN A 131 -13.39 -0.48 4.73
CA ASN A 131 -14.02 -1.44 5.63
C ASN A 131 -13.11 -2.63 5.92
N HIS A 132 -12.36 -3.12 4.93
CA HIS A 132 -11.37 -4.18 5.08
C HIS A 132 -10.24 -3.74 6.02
N ALA A 133 -9.62 -2.57 5.77
CA ALA A 133 -8.59 -2.02 6.63
C ALA A 133 -9.08 -1.79 8.07
N LYS A 134 -10.31 -1.27 8.24
CA LYS A 134 -10.93 -1.09 9.56
C LYS A 134 -11.20 -2.41 10.28
N ALA A 135 -11.63 -3.46 9.57
CA ALA A 135 -11.91 -4.76 10.16
C ALA A 135 -10.64 -5.44 10.70
N LEU A 136 -9.48 -5.18 10.09
CA LEU A 136 -8.18 -5.66 10.58
C LEU A 136 -7.75 -4.98 11.90
N LEU A 137 -8.22 -3.76 12.17
CA LEU A 137 -7.78 -2.96 13.32
C LEU A 137 -8.40 -3.41 14.64
N LYS A 138 -7.54 -3.49 15.67
CA LYS A 138 -7.97 -3.44 17.06
C LYS A 138 -8.72 -2.14 17.36
N PRO A 139 -9.62 -2.12 18.36
CA PRO A 139 -10.16 -0.87 18.89
C PRO A 139 -9.06 0.10 19.30
N GLY A 140 -9.06 1.31 18.74
CA GLY A 140 -8.04 2.34 19.00
C GLY A 140 -6.76 2.22 18.16
N GLY A 141 -6.69 1.28 17.21
CA GLY A 141 -5.57 1.15 16.28
C GLY A 141 -5.49 2.28 15.26
N TRP A 142 -4.36 2.32 14.53
CA TRP A 142 -4.01 3.39 13.59
C TRP A 142 -4.13 2.92 12.15
N ILE A 143 -4.66 3.78 11.28
CA ILE A 143 -4.45 3.67 9.84
C ILE A 143 -3.34 4.64 9.45
N GLN A 144 -2.28 4.12 8.84
CA GLN A 144 -1.30 4.94 8.14
C GLN A 144 -1.53 4.80 6.63
N TRP A 145 -2.19 5.80 6.05
CA TRP A 145 -2.52 5.82 4.62
C TRP A 145 -1.69 6.89 3.90
N GLU A 146 -0.84 6.47 2.97
CA GLU A 146 0.03 7.35 2.18
C GLU A 146 -0.37 7.35 0.70
N GLU A 147 -0.68 8.53 0.13
CA GLU A 147 -1.08 8.65 -1.27
C GLU A 147 -0.31 9.73 -2.02
N ALA A 148 -0.20 9.53 -3.34
CA ALA A 148 0.30 10.57 -4.23
C ALA A 148 -0.77 11.66 -4.40
N ASN A 149 -0.40 12.93 -4.20
CA ASN A 149 -1.27 14.05 -4.52
C ASN A 149 -1.23 14.34 -6.03
N LEU A 150 -2.03 13.59 -6.80
CA LEU A 150 -2.11 13.71 -8.25
C LEU A 150 -2.94 14.94 -8.73
N GLY A 151 -3.66 15.61 -7.83
CA GLY A 151 -4.56 16.72 -8.16
C GLY A 151 -3.91 18.10 -8.25
N ARG A 152 -2.68 18.28 -7.75
CA ARG A 152 -2.00 19.59 -7.68
C ARG A 152 -0.89 19.76 -8.72
N ILE A 153 -1.21 19.60 -9.99
CA ILE A 153 -0.26 19.83 -11.09
C ILE A 153 -0.18 21.34 -11.37
N LEU A 154 0.97 21.95 -11.06
CA LEU A 154 1.26 23.34 -11.41
C LEU A 154 1.50 23.44 -12.92
N THR A 155 0.73 24.28 -13.60
CA THR A 155 0.92 24.56 -15.03
C THR A 155 0.84 26.04 -15.32
N SER A 156 1.75 26.53 -16.17
CA SER A 156 1.75 27.89 -16.71
C SER A 156 2.20 27.85 -18.16
N GLY A 157 1.65 28.76 -18.98
CA GLY A 157 1.83 28.74 -20.44
C GLY A 157 0.80 27.89 -21.19
N ASP A 158 0.50 28.27 -22.43
CA ASP A 158 -0.62 27.72 -23.19
C ASP A 158 -0.43 26.24 -23.56
N GLU A 159 0.79 25.86 -23.96
CA GLU A 159 1.10 24.46 -24.31
C GLU A 159 1.06 23.53 -23.09
N ALA A 160 1.54 23.97 -21.93
CA ALA A 160 1.45 23.18 -20.69
C ALA A 160 -0.01 22.99 -20.25
N LYS A 161 -0.87 23.99 -20.43
CA LYS A 161 -2.31 23.89 -20.17
C LYS A 161 -2.99 22.90 -21.12
N LYS A 162 -2.64 22.92 -22.41
CA LYS A 162 -3.14 21.94 -23.40
C LYS A 162 -2.71 20.51 -23.04
N PHE A 163 -1.45 20.33 -22.61
CA PHE A 163 -0.96 19.04 -22.11
C PHE A 163 -1.79 18.55 -20.91
N LEU A 164 -2.01 19.40 -19.91
CA LEU A 164 -2.80 19.02 -18.74
C LEU A 164 -4.24 18.66 -19.10
N GLN A 165 -4.86 19.35 -20.06
CA GLN A 165 -6.18 18.98 -20.56
C GLN A 165 -6.18 17.59 -21.22
N ALA A 166 -5.19 17.30 -22.08
CA ALA A 166 -5.05 15.99 -22.70
C ALA A 166 -4.78 14.88 -21.65
N ALA A 167 -3.89 15.15 -20.68
CA ALA A 167 -3.59 14.21 -19.60
C ALA A 167 -4.83 13.92 -18.75
N LYS A 168 -5.64 14.93 -18.41
CA LYS A 168 -6.91 14.74 -17.69
C LYS A 168 -7.90 13.87 -18.48
N LEU A 169 -7.96 14.00 -19.81
CA LEU A 169 -8.80 13.14 -20.65
C LEU A 169 -8.33 11.68 -20.63
N VAL A 170 -7.02 11.45 -20.65
CA VAL A 170 -6.43 10.10 -20.50
C VAL A 170 -6.75 9.50 -19.13
N LEU A 171 -6.60 10.27 -18.04
CA LEU A 171 -6.92 9.78 -16.70
C LEU A 171 -8.41 9.44 -16.55
N LYS A 172 -9.29 10.29 -17.11
CA LYS A 172 -10.73 10.06 -17.12
C LYS A 172 -11.11 8.80 -17.92
N SER A 173 -10.47 8.55 -19.06
CA SER A 173 -10.73 7.34 -19.86
C SER A 173 -10.29 6.06 -19.14
N LEU A 174 -9.27 6.14 -18.29
CA LEU A 174 -8.82 5.08 -17.40
C LEU A 174 -9.68 4.91 -16.14
N LYS A 175 -10.77 5.68 -16.00
CA LYS A 175 -11.67 5.72 -14.83
C LYS A 175 -11.00 6.18 -13.53
N PHE A 176 -9.92 6.95 -13.62
CA PHE A 176 -9.41 7.73 -12.51
C PHE A 176 -10.06 9.12 -12.54
N ASP A 177 -10.70 9.50 -11.44
CA ASP A 177 -11.29 10.82 -11.26
C ASP A 177 -10.62 11.49 -10.06
N PHE A 178 -9.98 12.64 -10.29
CA PHE A 178 -9.16 13.34 -9.30
C PHE A 178 -9.81 14.62 -8.77
N GLY A 179 -11.07 14.90 -9.14
CA GLY A 179 -11.78 16.11 -8.72
C GLY A 179 -11.39 17.37 -9.50
#